data_AF-A0A5B0D8V1-F1
#
_entry.id   AF-A0A5B0D8V1-F1
#
_cell.length_a   1.000
_cell.length_b   1.000
_cell.length_c   1.000
_cell.angle_alpha   90.00
_cell.angle_beta   90.00
_cell.angle_gamma   90.00
#
_symmetry.space_group_name_H-M   'P 1'
#
loop_
_entity.id
_entity.type
_entity.pdbx_description
1 polymer ?
#
loop_
_entity_poly.entity_id
_entity_poly.type
_entity_poly.pdbx_seq_one_letter_code
_entity_poly.pdbx_strand_id
1 'polypeptide(L)'
;MCRHGFACSSFADGHALHLIQARMASATPSDWVDAVVEHADALSGTLAVRTLDGTAHEIWSAAGAALEAPVGTPVALHVRYGVLSVGRTQFNIALA
;
A
#
# COMPACT_ATOMS: atom_id res chain seq x y z
N MET A 1 -13.88 7.20 -12.58
CA MET A 1 -13.76 8.12 -11.42
C MET A 1 -14.58 7.55 -10.27
N CYS A 2 -13.94 7.07 -9.20
CA CYS A 2 -14.67 6.57 -8.03
C CYS A 2 -14.93 7.74 -7.09
N ARG A 3 -16.05 8.44 -7.31
CA ARG A 3 -16.52 9.58 -6.51
C ARG A 3 -17.20 9.12 -5.20
N HIS A 4 -17.42 7.82 -4.99
CA HIS A 4 -17.99 7.29 -3.76
C HIS A 4 -17.21 6.06 -3.31
N GLY A 5 -16.72 6.11 -2.07
CA GLY A 5 -16.03 5.01 -1.41
C GLY A 5 -16.88 3.74 -1.36
N PHE A 6 -16.18 2.62 -1.22
CA PHE A 6 -16.62 1.24 -0.94
C PHE A 6 -16.44 0.20 -2.06
N ALA A 7 -16.29 0.57 -3.32
CA ALA A 7 -15.75 -0.36 -4.33
C ALA A 7 -15.18 0.39 -5.53
N CYS A 8 -13.85 0.47 -5.62
CA CYS A 8 -13.23 0.83 -6.87
C CYS A 8 -13.28 -0.40 -7.80
N SER A 9 -13.91 -0.27 -8.96
CA SER A 9 -13.88 -1.31 -10.00
C SER A 9 -12.62 -1.25 -10.88
N SER A 10 -11.72 -0.30 -10.62
CA SER A 10 -10.43 -0.18 -11.29
C SER A 10 -9.37 -0.98 -10.54
N PHE A 11 -8.48 -1.59 -11.32
CA PHE A 11 -7.26 -2.22 -10.82
C PHE A 11 -6.01 -1.42 -11.22
N ALA A 12 -6.17 -0.16 -11.65
CA ALA A 12 -5.04 0.74 -11.81
C ALA A 12 -4.33 0.95 -10.47
N ASP A 13 -3.08 1.40 -10.51
CA ASP A 13 -2.24 1.59 -9.34
C ASP A 13 -2.97 2.35 -8.22
N GLY A 14 -2.88 1.83 -6.99
CA GLY A 14 -3.54 2.40 -5.82
C GLY A 14 -5.03 2.12 -5.66
N HIS A 15 -5.69 1.44 -6.61
CA HIS A 15 -7.11 1.09 -6.52
C HIS A 15 -7.34 -0.29 -5.92
N ALA A 16 -8.26 -1.10 -6.46
CA ALA A 16 -8.47 -2.45 -5.98
C ALA A 16 -7.23 -3.31 -6.24
N LEU A 17 -6.92 -4.23 -5.32
CA LEU A 17 -5.82 -5.18 -5.50
C LEU A 17 -6.24 -6.30 -6.45
N HIS A 18 -5.55 -6.40 -7.58
CA HIS A 18 -5.83 -7.46 -8.54
C HIS A 18 -5.29 -8.81 -8.04
N LEU A 19 -6.02 -9.90 -8.26
CA LEU A 19 -5.63 -11.23 -7.78
C LEU A 19 -4.27 -11.69 -8.33
N ILE A 20 -3.94 -11.36 -9.58
CA ILE A 20 -2.63 -11.67 -10.16
C ILE A 20 -1.53 -10.83 -9.50
N GLN A 21 -1.77 -9.55 -9.21
CA GLN A 21 -0.80 -8.67 -8.54
C GLN A 21 -0.44 -9.22 -7.15
N ALA A 22 -1.44 -9.62 -6.35
CA ALA A 22 -1.23 -10.25 -5.05
C ALA A 22 -0.43 -11.57 -5.16
N ARG A 23 -0.75 -12.40 -6.17
CA ARG A 23 -0.02 -13.65 -6.43
C ARG A 23 1.44 -13.40 -6.83
N MET A 24 1.70 -12.38 -7.66
CA MET A 24 3.06 -12.01 -8.04
C MET A 24 3.87 -11.60 -6.82
N ALA A 25 3.34 -10.70 -5.98
CA ALA A 25 4.02 -10.28 -4.75
C ALA A 25 4.25 -11.45 -3.76
N SER A 26 3.31 -12.39 -3.68
CA SER A 26 3.48 -13.61 -2.87
C SER A 26 4.52 -14.57 -3.45
N ALA A 27 4.71 -14.59 -4.77
CA ALA A 27 5.65 -15.47 -5.46
C ALA A 27 7.09 -14.93 -5.47
N THR A 28 7.29 -13.65 -5.12
CA THR A 28 8.60 -12.99 -5.00
C THR A 28 8.87 -12.53 -3.56
N PRO A 29 8.98 -13.47 -2.59
CA PRO A 29 9.10 -13.12 -1.17
C PRO A 29 10.37 -12.32 -0.83
N SER A 30 11.42 -12.41 -1.64
CA SER A 30 12.67 -11.64 -1.47
C SER A 30 12.54 -10.15 -1.72
N ASP A 31 11.50 -9.72 -2.42
CA ASP A 31 11.33 -8.34 -2.89
C ASP A 31 10.49 -7.51 -1.91
N TRP A 32 10.04 -8.10 -0.79
CA TRP A 32 9.39 -7.38 0.30
C TRP A 32 10.42 -6.63 1.15
N VAL A 33 10.12 -5.38 1.45
CA VAL A 33 10.93 -4.52 2.32
C VAL A 33 10.08 -4.05 3.50
N ASP A 34 10.57 -4.29 4.71
CA ASP A 34 9.93 -3.79 5.92
C ASP A 34 10.09 -2.27 6.02
N ALA A 35 9.02 -1.61 6.46
CA ALA A 35 8.97 -0.17 6.65
C ALA A 35 8.09 0.21 7.85
N VAL A 36 8.21 1.46 8.29
CA VAL A 36 7.36 2.06 9.32
C VAL A 36 6.61 3.24 8.72
N VAL A 37 5.32 3.36 9.01
CA VAL A 37 4.53 4.52 8.59
C VAL A 37 4.97 5.76 9.36
N GLU A 38 5.42 6.79 8.64
CA GLU A 38 5.78 8.10 9.22
C GLU A 38 4.63 9.11 9.12
N HIS A 39 3.78 8.96 8.09
CA HIS A 39 2.60 9.80 7.90
C HIS A 39 1.46 8.96 7.31
N ALA A 40 0.23 9.25 7.72
CA ALA A 40 -0.98 8.65 7.17
C ALA A 40 -2.11 9.69 7.15
N ASP A 41 -2.64 9.95 5.96
CA ASP A 41 -3.84 10.77 5.77
C ASP A 41 -4.97 9.89 5.22
N ALA A 42 -5.86 9.50 6.11
CA ALA A 42 -7.03 8.68 5.80
C ALA A 42 -8.03 9.38 4.86
N LEU A 43 -8.06 10.72 4.81
CA LEU A 43 -9.00 11.44 3.94
C LEU A 43 -8.52 11.42 2.49
N SER A 44 -7.23 11.63 2.25
CA SER A 44 -6.66 11.56 0.89
C SER A 44 -6.29 10.13 0.48
N GLY A 45 -6.05 9.23 1.43
CA GLY A 45 -5.55 7.87 1.18
C GLY A 45 -4.04 7.79 1.01
N THR A 46 -3.31 8.86 1.37
CA THR A 46 -1.85 8.93 1.25
C THR A 46 -1.16 8.41 2.50
N LEU A 47 0.00 7.79 2.33
CA LEU A 47 0.92 7.43 3.41
C LEU A 47 2.35 7.80 3.01
N ALA A 48 3.16 8.15 3.99
CA ALA A 48 4.61 8.14 3.87
C ALA A 48 5.14 6.99 4.73
N VAL A 49 5.94 6.11 4.12
CA VAL A 49 6.58 4.99 4.82
C VAL A 49 8.08 5.08 4.67
N ARG A 50 8.82 4.75 5.73
CA ARG A 50 10.28 4.67 5.71
C ARG A 50 10.73 3.23 5.90
N THR A 51 11.46 2.71 4.94
CA THR A 51 12.11 1.39 5.02
C THR A 51 13.17 1.38 6.10
N LEU A 52 13.54 0.20 6.60
CA LEU A 52 14.54 0.07 7.65
C LEU A 52 15.95 0.54 7.22
N ASP A 53 16.23 0.60 5.93
CA ASP A 53 17.47 1.17 5.37
C ASP A 53 17.43 2.71 5.20
N GLY A 54 16.31 3.35 5.55
CA GLY A 54 16.14 4.79 5.55
C GLY A 54 15.46 5.38 4.31
N THR A 55 15.16 4.57 3.29
CA THR A 55 14.46 5.02 2.07
C THR A 55 13.01 5.41 2.38
N ALA A 56 12.60 6.60 1.96
CA ALA A 56 11.22 7.07 2.11
C ALA A 56 10.42 6.79 0.84
N HIS A 57 9.19 6.31 0.99
CA HIS A 57 8.22 6.13 -0.08
C HIS A 57 6.93 6.87 0.25
N GLU A 58 6.53 7.78 -0.63
CA GLU A 58 5.18 8.33 -0.64
C GLU A 58 4.29 7.43 -1.49
N ILE A 59 3.18 7.00 -0.90
CA ILE A 59 2.28 6.02 -1.48
C ILE A 59 0.84 6.46 -1.32
N TRP A 60 -0.02 5.97 -2.22
CA TRP A 60 -1.45 6.24 -2.19
C TRP A 60 -2.26 4.97 -2.37
N SER A 61 -3.36 4.84 -1.63
CA SER A 61 -4.35 3.79 -1.82
C SER A 61 -5.79 4.28 -1.59
N ALA A 62 -6.66 4.04 -2.58
CA ALA A 62 -8.10 4.22 -2.46
C ALA A 62 -8.78 3.10 -1.63
N ALA A 63 -8.08 2.02 -1.31
CA ALA A 63 -8.64 0.85 -0.63
C ALA A 63 -8.55 0.93 0.91
N GLY A 64 -8.18 2.10 1.45
CA GLY A 64 -8.19 2.35 2.90
C GLY A 64 -6.90 2.01 3.63
N ALA A 65 -5.77 1.88 2.94
CA ALA A 65 -4.48 1.59 3.59
C ALA A 65 -4.13 2.60 4.70
N ALA A 66 -4.40 3.90 4.48
CA ALA A 66 -4.15 4.96 5.45
C ALA A 66 -5.08 4.92 6.68
N LEU A 67 -6.23 4.24 6.58
CA LEU A 67 -7.11 3.99 7.74
C LEU A 67 -6.59 2.84 8.60
N GLU A 68 -6.00 1.82 7.96
CA GLU A 68 -5.56 0.58 8.60
C GLU A 68 -4.14 0.67 9.15
N ALA A 69 -3.32 1.60 8.65
CA ALA A 69 -1.93 1.79 9.07
C ALA A 69 -1.70 3.23 9.59
N PRO A 70 -2.07 3.53 10.85
CA PRO A 70 -1.71 4.79 11.49
C PRO A 70 -0.18 4.94 11.64
N VAL A 71 0.28 6.15 11.92
CA VAL A 71 1.70 6.46 12.16
C VAL A 71 2.31 5.50 13.20
N GLY A 72 3.51 5.02 12.92
CA GLY A 72 4.24 4.04 13.72
C GLY A 72 3.90 2.58 13.39
N THR A 73 2.92 2.33 12.53
CA THR A 73 2.55 0.96 12.14
C THR A 73 3.68 0.32 11.32
N PRO A 74 4.15 -0.89 11.69
CA PRO A 74 5.03 -1.67 10.85
C PRO A 74 4.26 -2.23 9.65
N VAL A 75 4.84 -2.08 8.47
CA VAL A 75 4.26 -2.50 7.19
C VAL A 75 5.33 -3.20 6.36
N ALA A 76 4.91 -4.02 5.40
CA ALA A 76 5.80 -4.56 4.38
C ALA A 76 5.42 -3.96 3.02
N LEU A 77 6.41 -3.50 2.26
CA LEU A 77 6.24 -2.88 0.96
C LEU A 77 6.84 -3.77 -0.13
N HIS A 78 6.08 -4.03 -1.18
CA HIS A 78 6.53 -4.74 -2.37
C HIS A 78 6.52 -3.78 -3.57
N VAL A 79 7.55 -2.93 -3.67
CA VAL A 79 7.65 -1.83 -4.65
C VAL A 79 7.40 -2.30 -6.08
N ARG A 80 8.02 -3.41 -6.49
CA ARG A 80 7.94 -3.94 -7.86
C ARG A 80 6.52 -4.26 -8.33
N TYR A 81 5.62 -4.65 -7.42
CA TYR A 81 4.24 -5.00 -7.73
C TYR A 81 3.23 -4.06 -7.06
N GLY A 82 3.68 -2.94 -6.49
CA GLY A 82 2.82 -1.94 -5.88
C GLY A 82 1.89 -2.51 -4.81
N VAL A 83 2.42 -3.32 -3.88
CA VAL A 83 1.62 -3.90 -2.78
C VAL A 83 2.14 -3.42 -1.43
N LEU A 84 1.24 -2.97 -0.56
CA LEU A 84 1.50 -2.74 0.85
C LEU A 84 0.80 -3.81 1.68
N SER A 85 1.50 -4.44 2.61
CA SER A 85 0.92 -5.33 3.60
C SER A 85 0.86 -4.65 4.96
N VAL A 86 -0.32 -4.62 5.56
CA VAL A 86 -0.58 -4.16 6.93
C VAL A 86 -1.13 -5.35 7.71
N GLY A 87 -0.29 -5.97 8.54
CA GLY A 87 -0.60 -7.27 9.12
C GLY A 87 -0.91 -8.31 8.05
N ARG A 88 -2.16 -8.80 8.02
CA ARG A 88 -2.63 -9.80 7.04
C ARG A 88 -3.36 -9.21 5.83
N THR A 89 -3.60 -7.90 5.84
CA THR A 89 -4.36 -7.21 4.79
C THR A 89 -3.40 -6.60 3.78
N GLN A 90 -3.68 -6.78 2.49
CA GLN A 90 -2.86 -6.25 1.40
C GLN A 90 -3.63 -5.19 0.62
N PHE A 91 -2.92 -4.15 0.20
CA PHE A 91 -3.44 -3.02 -0.55
C PHE A 91 -2.62 -2.82 -1.82
N ASN A 92 -3.31 -2.55 -2.93
CA ASN A 92 -2.67 -1.98 -4.11
C ASN A 92 -2.35 -0.51 -3.81
N ILE A 93 -1.14 -0.09 -4.17
CA ILE A 93 -0.63 1.25 -3.97
C ILE A 93 -0.15 1.87 -5.29
N ALA A 94 -0.27 3.19 -5.38
CA ALA A 94 0.48 3.98 -6.35
C ALA A 94 1.67 4.62 -5.64
N LEU A 95 2.84 4.64 -6.27
CA LEU A 95 3.97 5.46 -5.85
C LEU A 95 3.74 6.90 -6.35
N ALA A 96 4.02 7.89 -5.49
CA ALA A 96 4.00 9.29 -5.87
C ALA A 96 5.33 9.73 -6.52
#